data_AF-A0A842F9H1-F1
#
_entry.id   AF-A0A842F9H1-F1
#
_cell.length_a   1.000
_cell.length_b   1.000
_cell.length_c   1.000
_cell.angle_alpha   90.00
_cell.angle_beta   90.00
_cell.angle_gamma   90.00
#
_symmetry.space_group_name_H-M   'P 1'
#
loop_
_entity.id
_entity.type
_entity.pdbx_description
1 polymer ?
#
loop_
_entity_poly.entity_id
_entity_poly.type
_entity_poly.pdbx_seq_one_letter_code
_entity_poly.pdbx_strand_id
1 'polypeptide(L)'
;MKKIVIMVLSLLVLVGCDGPPMSIEAQIKKTTPEISIIGAPDKKIKSERGSYEWAGSAAMVDFAGPEGFLNSQTLVQVKPTDKLLLNIPTEVKSVSLDDITLEVSPKSGKTLEKAVYKKLESGKWEVGLALEPGQYMYTLKTKYRKNMDELYFVEYIFGVEIKND
;
A
#
# COMPACT_ATOMS: atom_id res chain seq x y z
N MET A 1 -1.32 -71.46 10.17
CA MET A 1 -1.43 -70.92 11.55
C MET A 1 -0.15 -70.14 11.82
N LYS A 2 -0.07 -68.85 12.16
CA LYS A 2 -1.00 -67.79 12.58
C LYS A 2 -0.54 -66.50 11.90
N LYS A 3 -1.50 -65.64 11.52
CA LYS A 3 -1.26 -64.27 11.04
C LYS A 3 -0.78 -63.43 12.23
N ILE A 4 0.25 -62.61 12.04
CA ILE A 4 0.51 -61.45 12.91
C ILE A 4 0.49 -60.23 12.01
N VAL A 5 -0.65 -59.53 12.08
CA VAL A 5 -0.84 -58.19 11.59
C VAL A 5 -0.27 -57.27 12.66
N ILE A 6 0.79 -56.52 12.35
CA ILE A 6 1.16 -55.36 13.14
C ILE A 6 0.65 -54.13 12.39
N MET A 7 -0.54 -53.70 12.83
CA MET A 7 -1.01 -52.33 12.66
C MET A 7 -0.11 -51.44 13.54
N VAL A 8 0.65 -50.53 12.93
CA VAL A 8 1.09 -49.32 13.65
C VAL A 8 0.35 -48.14 13.06
N LEU A 9 -0.74 -47.87 13.77
CA LEU A 9 -1.35 -46.58 14.06
C LEU A 9 -0.58 -45.36 13.52
N SER A 10 -1.16 -44.81 12.46
CA SER A 10 -1.09 -43.43 12.00
C SER A 10 -0.73 -42.38 13.07
N LEU A 11 0.32 -41.59 12.78
CA LEU A 11 0.39 -40.20 13.21
C LEU A 11 0.28 -39.33 11.95
N LEU A 12 -0.96 -39.10 11.51
CA LEU A 12 -1.25 -37.96 10.64
C LEU A 12 -1.05 -36.72 11.51
N VAL A 13 0.10 -36.06 11.35
CA VAL A 13 0.23 -34.68 11.79
C VAL A 13 -0.80 -33.90 10.99
N LEU A 14 -1.84 -33.45 11.69
CA LEU A 14 -2.73 -32.38 11.24
C LEU A 14 -1.84 -31.15 11.03
N VAL A 15 -1.28 -31.04 9.83
CA VAL A 15 -0.74 -29.78 9.34
C VAL A 15 -1.97 -28.91 9.18
N GLY A 16 -2.18 -27.99 10.14
CA GLY A 16 -3.16 -26.94 9.98
C GLY A 16 -2.98 -26.31 8.60
N CYS A 17 -4.09 -25.97 7.96
CA CYS A 17 -4.16 -25.37 6.62
C CYS A 17 -3.53 -23.96 6.54
N ASP A 18 -2.42 -23.71 7.23
CA ASP A 18 -1.59 -22.56 6.99
C ASP A 18 -0.54 -22.97 5.96
N GLY A 19 -0.80 -22.59 4.70
CA GLY A 19 0.16 -22.73 3.62
C GLY A 19 1.55 -22.17 4.00
N PRO A 20 2.59 -22.48 3.23
CA PRO A 20 3.97 -22.19 3.58
C PRO A 20 4.15 -20.74 4.07
N PRO A 21 5.04 -20.51 5.06
CA PRO A 21 5.29 -19.17 5.58
C PRO A 21 5.70 -18.24 4.43
N MET A 22 5.03 -17.09 4.35
CA MET A 22 5.29 -16.10 3.33
C MET A 22 6.56 -15.32 3.69
N SER A 23 7.46 -15.11 2.73
CA SER A 23 8.62 -14.25 2.95
C SER A 23 8.18 -12.83 3.33
N ILE A 24 9.02 -12.11 4.08
CA ILE A 24 8.76 -10.72 4.45
C ILE A 24 8.52 -9.86 3.20
N GLU A 25 9.32 -10.05 2.14
CA GLU A 25 9.14 -9.35 0.87
C GLU A 25 7.76 -9.61 0.24
N ALA A 26 7.27 -10.85 0.27
CA ALA A 26 5.96 -11.18 -0.26
C ALA A 26 4.83 -10.60 0.61
N GLN A 27 5.01 -10.51 1.93
CA GLN A 27 4.07 -9.83 2.82
C GLN A 27 4.02 -8.33 2.52
N ILE A 28 5.18 -7.66 2.41
CA ILE A 28 5.26 -6.24 2.05
C ILE A 28 4.61 -6.00 0.69
N LYS A 29 4.88 -6.85 -0.31
CA LYS A 29 4.23 -6.74 -1.63
C LYS A 29 2.71 -6.82 -1.55
N LYS A 30 2.16 -7.60 -0.60
CA LYS A 30 0.71 -7.66 -0.36
C LYS A 30 0.13 -6.42 0.32
N THR A 31 0.95 -5.47 0.77
CA THR A 31 0.50 -4.18 1.29
C THR A 31 0.41 -3.10 0.20
N THR A 32 0.81 -3.41 -1.05
CA THR A 32 0.81 -2.43 -2.14
C THR A 32 -0.61 -1.97 -2.46
N PRO A 33 -0.90 -0.66 -2.39
CA PRO A 33 -2.22 -0.13 -2.70
C PRO A 33 -2.49 -0.23 -4.20
N GLU A 34 -3.75 -0.43 -4.57
CA GLU A 34 -4.19 -0.12 -5.93
C GLU A 34 -4.75 1.30 -5.97
N ILE A 35 -4.36 2.08 -6.98
CA ILE A 35 -4.73 3.48 -7.11
C ILE A 35 -5.38 3.69 -8.48
N SER A 36 -6.60 4.22 -8.48
CA SER A 36 -7.37 4.51 -9.70
C SER A 36 -8.08 5.85 -9.59
N ILE A 37 -8.59 6.36 -10.72
CA ILE A 37 -9.41 7.58 -10.75
C ILE A 37 -10.90 7.18 -10.66
N ILE A 38 -11.68 7.86 -9.81
CA ILE A 38 -13.13 7.66 -9.73
C ILE A 38 -13.76 8.05 -11.07
N GLY A 39 -14.56 7.15 -11.65
CA GLY A 39 -15.18 7.35 -12.97
C GLY A 39 -14.28 7.00 -14.15
N ALA A 40 -12.99 6.73 -13.92
CA ALA A 40 -12.04 6.21 -14.93
C ALA A 40 -11.18 5.08 -14.32
N PRO A 41 -11.80 3.94 -13.94
CA PRO A 41 -11.11 2.85 -13.23
C PRO A 41 -10.05 2.12 -14.08
N ASP A 42 -10.10 2.29 -15.41
CA ASP A 42 -9.11 1.82 -16.36
C ASP A 42 -7.79 2.62 -16.28
N LYS A 43 -7.84 3.88 -15.82
CA LYS A 43 -6.67 4.70 -15.54
C LYS A 43 -6.11 4.38 -14.16
N LYS A 44 -5.17 3.44 -14.12
CA LYS A 44 -4.42 3.07 -12.91
C LYS A 44 -3.18 3.95 -12.74
N ILE A 45 -2.95 4.40 -11.52
CA ILE A 45 -1.73 5.11 -11.12
C ILE A 45 -0.79 4.07 -10.49
N LYS A 46 0.45 4.03 -10.98
CA LYS A 46 1.49 3.18 -10.39
C LYS A 46 2.04 3.85 -9.14
N SER A 47 2.20 3.05 -8.09
CA SER A 47 2.95 3.43 -6.90
C SER A 47 4.29 2.72 -6.86
N GLU A 48 5.30 3.42 -6.38
CA GLU A 48 6.60 2.86 -6.02
C GLU A 48 6.65 2.62 -4.50
N ARG A 49 7.38 1.59 -4.11
CA ARG A 49 7.58 1.27 -2.69
C ARG A 49 8.61 2.24 -2.11
N GLY A 50 8.25 2.89 -1.02
CA GLY A 50 9.15 3.70 -0.21
C GLY A 50 9.75 2.92 0.97
N SER A 51 10.03 3.65 2.05
CA SER A 51 10.59 3.08 3.27
C SER A 51 9.62 2.10 3.94
N TYR A 52 10.15 1.13 4.69
CA TYR A 52 9.33 0.22 5.49
C TYR A 52 10.05 -0.28 6.74
N GLU A 53 9.25 -0.71 7.71
CA GLU A 53 9.66 -1.53 8.84
C GLU A 53 8.59 -2.61 9.04
N TRP A 54 8.96 -3.88 8.86
CA TRP A 54 8.07 -5.03 8.86
C TRP A 54 8.74 -6.26 9.46
N ALA A 55 8.22 -6.75 10.59
CA ALA A 55 8.67 -8.00 11.24
C ALA A 55 10.20 -8.11 11.39
N GLY A 56 10.86 -7.06 11.87
CA GLY A 56 12.32 -7.02 12.07
C GLY A 56 13.14 -6.76 10.79
N SER A 57 12.50 -6.62 9.63
CA SER A 57 13.13 -6.11 8.41
C SER A 57 12.82 -4.63 8.25
N ALA A 58 13.82 -3.83 7.90
CA ALA A 58 13.62 -2.43 7.57
C ALA A 58 14.41 -2.07 6.31
N ALA A 59 13.85 -1.18 5.51
CA ALA A 59 14.58 -0.50 4.44
C ALA A 59 14.21 0.97 4.45
N MET A 60 15.23 1.82 4.39
CA MET A 60 15.04 3.24 4.13
C MET A 60 15.31 3.50 2.66
N VAL A 61 14.36 4.17 2.00
CA VAL A 61 14.52 4.63 0.62
C VAL A 61 14.70 6.14 0.67
N ASP A 62 15.83 6.60 0.14
CA ASP A 62 16.06 8.02 -0.07
C ASP A 62 15.53 8.40 -1.46
N PHE A 63 14.49 9.22 -1.50
CA PHE A 63 13.96 9.74 -2.75
C PHE A 63 14.63 11.06 -3.06
N ALA A 64 14.93 11.31 -4.34
CA ALA A 64 15.56 12.53 -4.85
C ALA A 64 14.68 13.81 -4.73
N GLY A 65 13.77 13.85 -3.76
CA GLY A 65 12.72 14.84 -3.61
C GLY A 65 11.60 14.73 -4.65
N PRO A 66 10.54 15.55 -4.53
CA PRO A 66 9.42 15.54 -5.46
C PRO A 66 9.83 15.78 -6.91
N GLU A 67 10.78 16.68 -7.17
CA GLU A 67 11.24 16.98 -8.52
C GLU A 67 11.90 15.79 -9.20
N GLY A 68 12.87 15.15 -8.52
CA GLY A 68 13.59 14.01 -9.05
C GLY A 68 12.66 12.82 -9.31
N PHE A 69 11.77 12.52 -8.35
CA PHE A 69 10.75 11.48 -8.51
C PHE A 69 9.86 11.78 -9.73
N LEU A 70 9.21 12.94 -9.77
CA LEU A 70 8.22 13.25 -10.82
C LEU A 70 8.84 13.31 -12.22
N ASN A 71 10.11 13.73 -12.36
CA ASN A 71 10.82 13.73 -13.64
C ASN A 71 11.12 12.32 -14.17
N SER A 72 11.17 11.32 -13.30
CA SER A 72 11.43 9.91 -13.67
C SER A 72 10.17 9.13 -14.05
N GLN A 73 8.99 9.67 -13.79
CA GLN A 73 7.72 8.94 -13.90
C GLN A 73 6.94 9.32 -15.16
N THR A 74 6.15 8.37 -15.67
CA THR A 74 5.04 8.68 -16.56
C THR A 74 3.81 8.99 -15.72
N LEU A 75 3.40 10.27 -15.69
CA LEU A 75 2.31 10.73 -14.84
C LEU A 75 0.94 10.53 -15.51
N VAL A 76 -0.03 10.08 -14.73
CA VAL A 76 -1.42 10.06 -15.15
C VAL A 76 -2.00 11.47 -15.04
N GLN A 77 -2.65 11.92 -16.11
CA GLN A 77 -3.32 13.22 -16.14
C GLN A 77 -4.71 13.14 -15.51
N VAL A 78 -4.98 14.09 -14.62
CA VAL A 78 -6.21 14.23 -13.84
C VAL A 78 -6.66 15.69 -13.85
N LYS A 79 -7.94 15.91 -13.57
CA LYS A 79 -8.54 17.24 -13.37
C LYS A 79 -8.56 17.59 -11.89
N PRO A 80 -8.57 18.88 -11.50
CA PRO A 80 -8.71 19.27 -10.09
C PRO A 80 -9.96 18.71 -9.40
N THR A 81 -11.03 18.47 -10.18
CA THR A 81 -12.30 17.92 -9.68
C THR A 81 -12.31 16.40 -9.57
N ASP A 82 -11.35 15.71 -10.18
CA ASP A 82 -11.24 14.27 -10.07
C ASP A 82 -10.95 13.85 -8.63
N LYS A 83 -11.23 12.59 -8.34
CA LYS A 83 -10.93 11.95 -7.07
C LYS A 83 -10.15 10.68 -7.31
N LEU A 84 -9.18 10.41 -6.46
CA LEU A 84 -8.48 9.12 -6.48
C LEU A 84 -9.20 8.15 -5.55
N LEU A 85 -9.21 6.89 -5.94
CA LEU A 85 -9.71 5.78 -5.17
C LEU A 85 -8.53 4.86 -4.83
N LEU A 86 -8.23 4.76 -3.54
CA LEU A 86 -7.17 3.92 -2.99
C LEU A 86 -7.80 2.64 -2.42
N ASN A 87 -7.39 1.49 -2.94
CA ASN A 87 -7.70 0.18 -2.41
C ASN A 87 -6.50 -0.31 -1.61
N ILE A 88 -6.52 -0.06 -0.30
CA ILE A 88 -5.43 -0.42 0.61
C ILE A 88 -5.77 -1.77 1.26
N PRO A 89 -4.88 -2.77 1.21
CA PRO A 89 -5.06 -4.03 1.92
C PRO A 89 -5.32 -3.80 3.41
N THR A 90 -6.44 -4.30 3.92
CA THR A 90 -6.82 -4.09 5.33
C THR A 90 -6.24 -5.14 6.26
N GLU A 91 -5.76 -6.26 5.72
CA GLU A 91 -5.13 -7.33 6.49
C GLU A 91 -4.06 -8.06 5.66
N VAL A 92 -2.90 -8.29 6.25
CA VAL A 92 -1.82 -9.11 5.69
C VAL A 92 -1.28 -10.04 6.78
N LYS A 93 -1.45 -11.36 6.62
CA LYS A 93 -0.97 -12.37 7.59
C LYS A 93 -1.39 -12.07 9.04
N SER A 94 -2.68 -11.81 9.25
CA SER A 94 -3.27 -11.49 10.56
C SER A 94 -2.75 -10.20 11.19
N VAL A 95 -2.15 -9.33 10.38
CA VAL A 95 -1.80 -7.96 10.76
C VAL A 95 -2.79 -7.03 10.07
N SER A 96 -3.48 -6.20 10.84
CA SER A 96 -4.55 -5.33 10.36
C SER A 96 -4.06 -3.93 10.09
N LEU A 97 -4.61 -3.27 9.07
CA LEU A 97 -4.38 -1.86 8.83
C LEU A 97 -4.93 -1.04 10.00
N ASP A 98 -4.05 -0.28 10.65
CA ASP A 98 -4.33 0.54 11.83
C ASP A 98 -4.63 1.98 11.44
N ASP A 99 -3.77 2.56 10.60
CA ASP A 99 -3.84 3.97 10.23
C ASP A 99 -3.23 4.21 8.85
N ILE A 100 -3.65 5.31 8.22
CA ILE A 100 -3.05 5.82 6.99
C ILE A 100 -2.78 7.31 7.14
N THR A 101 -1.67 7.76 6.55
CA THR A 101 -1.39 9.18 6.36
C THR A 101 -1.04 9.38 4.90
N LEU A 102 -1.63 10.41 4.28
CA LEU A 102 -1.35 10.77 2.90
C LEU A 102 -0.87 12.22 2.85
N GLU A 103 0.33 12.41 2.31
CA GLU A 103 0.96 13.70 2.13
C GLU A 103 1.05 14.00 0.63
N VAL A 104 0.95 15.28 0.27
CA VAL A 104 1.11 15.75 -1.11
C VAL A 104 2.20 16.82 -1.16
N SER A 105 3.05 16.72 -2.18
CA SER A 105 4.10 17.70 -2.47
C SER A 105 4.02 18.15 -3.92
N PRO A 106 4.00 19.47 -4.20
CA PRO A 106 4.21 19.95 -5.55
C PRO A 106 5.64 19.64 -6.00
N LYS A 107 5.84 19.53 -7.31
CA LYS A 107 7.17 19.32 -7.93
C LYS A 107 8.24 20.30 -7.41
N SER A 108 7.85 21.54 -7.12
CA SER A 108 8.76 22.58 -6.62
C SER A 108 9.33 22.30 -5.22
N GLY A 109 8.87 21.27 -4.51
CA GLY A 109 9.38 20.90 -3.20
C GLY A 109 8.88 21.79 -2.04
N LYS A 110 7.92 22.69 -2.28
CA LYS A 110 7.25 23.42 -1.20
C LYS A 110 6.43 22.48 -0.30
N THR A 111 6.18 22.95 0.92
CA THR A 111 5.61 22.24 2.10
C THR A 111 4.69 21.06 1.78
N LEU A 112 4.94 19.94 2.46
CA LEU A 112 4.04 18.78 2.54
C LEU A 112 2.69 19.20 3.11
N GLU A 113 1.65 19.17 2.29
CA GLU A 113 0.28 19.31 2.78
C GLU A 113 -0.29 17.92 3.07
N LYS A 114 -1.12 17.80 4.11
CA LYS A 114 -1.90 16.59 4.31
C LYS A 114 -2.99 16.56 3.26
N ALA A 115 -3.03 15.50 2.46
CA ALA A 115 -4.11 15.30 1.51
C ALA A 115 -5.45 15.12 2.25
N VAL A 116 -6.53 15.61 1.66
CA VAL A 116 -7.88 15.37 2.18
C VAL A 116 -8.37 14.02 1.69
N TYR A 117 -8.75 13.13 2.61
CA TYR A 117 -9.29 11.82 2.26
C TYR A 117 -10.35 11.35 3.24
N LYS A 118 -11.19 10.41 2.80
CA LYS A 118 -12.20 9.75 3.64
C LYS A 118 -12.33 8.27 3.28
N LYS A 119 -12.66 7.45 4.27
CA LYS A 119 -12.99 6.04 4.06
C LYS A 119 -14.44 5.94 3.56
N LEU A 120 -14.65 5.19 2.50
CA LEU A 120 -15.97 4.89 1.95
C LEU A 120 -16.57 3.64 2.62
N GLU A 121 -17.89 3.45 2.49
CA GLU A 121 -18.58 2.24 2.96
C GLU A 121 -18.02 0.95 2.34
N SER A 122 -17.50 1.05 1.11
CA SER A 122 -16.82 -0.05 0.41
C SER A 122 -15.48 -0.48 1.05
N GLY A 123 -15.00 0.25 2.07
CA GLY A 123 -13.70 0.03 2.69
C GLY A 123 -12.52 0.70 1.96
N LYS A 124 -12.74 1.22 0.74
CA LYS A 124 -11.76 1.99 -0.03
C LYS A 124 -11.66 3.44 0.47
N TRP A 125 -10.61 4.14 0.05
CA TRP A 125 -10.36 5.52 0.43
C TRP A 125 -10.50 6.45 -0.76
N GLU A 126 -11.34 7.47 -0.62
CA GLU A 126 -11.46 8.56 -1.59
C GLU A 126 -10.50 9.69 -1.20
N VAL A 127 -9.69 10.14 -2.14
CA VAL A 127 -8.68 11.19 -1.95
C VAL A 127 -9.00 12.38 -2.86
N GLY A 128 -8.99 13.57 -2.28
CA GLY A 128 -9.04 14.83 -3.01
C GLY A 128 -7.69 15.20 -3.64
N LEU A 129 -7.75 15.78 -4.83
CA LEU A 129 -6.57 16.29 -5.53
C LEU A 129 -6.25 17.73 -5.13
N ALA A 130 -5.01 18.16 -5.39
CA ALA A 130 -4.65 19.57 -5.27
C ALA A 130 -5.46 20.42 -6.26
N LEU A 131 -5.78 21.66 -5.87
CA LEU A 131 -6.66 22.52 -6.66
C LEU A 131 -5.92 23.22 -7.81
N GLU A 132 -4.62 23.41 -7.67
CA GLU A 132 -3.82 24.10 -8.67
C GLU A 132 -3.27 23.13 -9.73
N PRO A 133 -3.24 23.52 -11.01
CA PRO A 133 -2.56 22.75 -12.05
C PRO A 133 -1.07 22.57 -11.75
N GLY A 134 -0.55 21.39 -12.02
CA GLY A 134 0.85 21.08 -11.76
C GLY A 134 1.12 19.59 -11.60
N GLN A 135 2.38 19.25 -11.35
CA GLN A 135 2.80 17.89 -11.07
C GLN A 135 2.97 17.71 -9.56
N TYR A 136 2.37 16.64 -9.03
CA TYR A 136 2.31 16.38 -7.59
C TYR A 136 2.74 14.97 -7.27
N MET A 137 3.59 14.87 -6.25
CA MET A 137 3.98 13.61 -5.63
C MET A 137 3.10 13.39 -4.40
N TYR A 138 2.57 12.19 -4.26
CA TYR A 138 1.80 11.75 -3.10
C TYR A 138 2.58 10.67 -2.36
N THR A 139 2.69 10.81 -1.04
CA THR A 139 3.33 9.84 -0.15
C THR A 139 2.29 9.23 0.76
N LEU A 140 1.94 7.97 0.50
CA LEU A 140 1.05 7.16 1.33
C LEU A 140 1.87 6.39 2.36
N LYS A 141 1.63 6.69 3.63
CA LYS A 141 2.19 5.99 4.79
C LYS A 141 1.10 5.12 5.39
N THR A 142 1.34 3.81 5.41
CA THR A 142 0.41 2.84 6.01
C THR A 142 1.01 2.28 7.29
N LYS A 143 0.19 2.17 8.33
CA LYS A 143 0.54 1.52 9.59
C LYS A 143 -0.31 0.28 9.75
N TYR A 144 0.34 -0.83 10.05
CA TYR A 144 -0.30 -2.11 10.30
C TYR A 144 0.01 -2.56 11.72
N ARG A 145 -0.98 -3.11 12.40
CA ARG A 145 -0.89 -3.53 13.80
C ARG A 145 -1.34 -4.98 13.94
N LYS A 146 -0.54 -5.77 14.62
CA LYS A 146 -0.89 -7.16 14.97
C LYS A 146 -1.47 -7.25 16.38
N ASN A 147 -0.87 -6.51 17.31
CA ASN A 147 -1.28 -6.38 18.71
C ASN A 147 -0.82 -5.00 19.23
N MET A 148 -0.97 -4.70 20.52
CA MET A 148 -0.62 -3.38 21.05
C MET A 148 0.88 -3.02 20.91
N ASP A 149 1.75 -4.02 20.80
CA ASP A 149 3.21 -3.85 20.84
C ASP A 149 3.88 -4.03 19.47
N GLU A 150 3.20 -4.66 18.51
CA GLU A 150 3.69 -4.91 17.16
C GLU A 150 3.02 -3.98 16.15
N LEU A 151 3.74 -2.91 15.79
CA LEU A 151 3.41 -1.96 14.74
C LEU A 151 4.39 -2.08 13.58
N TYR A 152 3.87 -2.05 12.37
CA TYR A 152 4.65 -2.06 11.14
C TYR A 152 4.27 -0.87 10.28
N PHE A 153 5.20 -0.45 9.44
CA PHE A 153 5.03 0.69 8.56
C PHE A 153 5.46 0.34 7.15
N VAL A 154 4.69 0.79 6.16
CA VAL A 154 5.06 0.73 4.75
C VAL A 154 4.67 2.02 4.04
N GLU A 155 5.62 2.59 3.32
CA GLU A 155 5.44 3.79 2.50
C GLU A 155 5.29 3.43 1.02
N TYR A 156 4.46 4.21 0.33
CA TYR A 156 4.28 4.17 -1.11
C TYR A 156 4.26 5.59 -1.66
N ILE A 157 4.87 5.77 -2.84
CA ILE A 157 4.93 7.06 -3.52
C ILE A 157 4.30 6.94 -4.90
N PHE A 158 3.49 7.91 -5.29
CA PHE A 158 2.91 7.97 -6.64
C PHE A 158 2.80 9.40 -7.12
N GLY A 159 2.72 9.58 -8.44
CA GLY A 159 2.67 10.90 -9.07
C GLY A 159 1.45 11.09 -9.95
N VAL A 160 0.94 12.32 -10.00
CA VAL A 160 -0.12 12.75 -10.92
C VAL A 160 0.20 14.11 -11.53
N GLU A 161 -0.34 14.36 -12.72
CA GLU A 161 -0.31 15.66 -13.37
C GLU A 161 -1.73 16.24 -13.41
N ILE A 162 -1.94 17.36 -12.73
CA ILE A 162 -3.20 18.08 -12.68
C ILE A 162 -3.23 19.10 -13.82
N LYS A 163 -4.23 18.98 -14.71
CA LYS A 163 -4.47 19.94 -15.79
C LYS A 163 -5.88 20.52 -15.69
N ASN A 164 -5.99 21.83 -15.96
CA ASN A 164 -7.27 22.41 -16.31
C ASN A 164 -7.64 21.94 -17.72
N ASP A 165 -8.93 21.74 -17.95
CA ASP A 165 -9.47 21.52 -19.31
C ASP A 165 -9.19 22.73 -20.22
#